data_AF-A0A956S9W2-F1
#
_entry.id   AF-A0A956S9W2-F1
#
_cell.length_a   1.000
_cell.length_b   1.000
_cell.length_c   1.000
_cell.angle_alpha   90.00
_cell.angle_beta   90.00
_cell.angle_gamma   90.00
#
_symmetry.space_group_name_H-M   'P 1'
#
loop_
_entity.id
_entity.type
_entity.pdbx_description
1 polymer ?
#
loop_
_entity_poly.entity_id
_entity_poly.type
_entity_poly.pdbx_seq_one_letter_code
_entity_poly.pdbx_strand_id
1 'polypeptide(L)'
;VFKYDATECMISDINEGNINEGGKSLLFVIDTSDPKTFIAANDAYYLISEELKSPMSAGLSAFRDEKSAIDFKNKFGGKIYKWDQVMQVLQIHGRHN
;
A
#
# COMPACT_ATOMS: atom_id res chain seq x y z
N VAL A 1 3.19 -18.57 -5.24
CA VAL A 1 3.24 -17.13 -5.57
C VAL A 1 1.82 -16.63 -5.54
N PHE A 2 1.52 -15.73 -4.61
CA PHE A 2 0.21 -15.08 -4.50
C PHE A 2 0.24 -13.78 -5.30
N LYS A 3 -0.90 -13.41 -5.89
CA LYS A 3 -1.07 -12.16 -6.62
C LYS A 3 -2.36 -11.52 -6.15
N TYR A 4 -2.33 -10.21 -6.00
CA TYR A 4 -3.44 -9.42 -5.52
C TYR A 4 -3.70 -8.29 -6.52
N ASP A 5 -4.97 -7.97 -6.73
CA ASP A 5 -5.37 -6.84 -7.57
C ASP A 5 -5.07 -5.48 -6.90
N ALA A 6 -4.93 -5.46 -5.57
CA ALA A 6 -4.58 -4.27 -4.79
C ALA A 6 -3.66 -4.61 -3.61
N THR A 7 -2.82 -3.65 -3.23
CA THR A 7 -1.93 -3.76 -2.06
C THR A 7 -2.73 -3.96 -0.76
N GLU A 8 -3.92 -3.38 -0.66
CA GLU A 8 -4.81 -3.51 0.50
C GLU A 8 -5.28 -4.96 0.72
N CYS A 9 -5.57 -5.71 -0.34
CA CYS A 9 -5.94 -7.13 -0.24
C CYS A 9 -4.77 -7.97 0.30
N MET A 10 -3.54 -7.65 -0.13
CA MET A 10 -2.34 -8.30 0.41
C MET A 10 -2.16 -8.00 1.91
N ILE A 11 -2.40 -6.75 2.31
CA ILE A 11 -2.33 -6.33 3.72
C ILE A 11 -3.40 -7.03 4.57
N SER A 12 -4.62 -7.18 4.04
CA SER A 12 -5.69 -7.93 4.71
C SER A 12 -5.26 -9.37 4.97
N ASP A 13 -4.74 -10.06 3.96
CA ASP A 13 -4.28 -11.45 4.09
C ASP A 13 -3.13 -11.61 5.09
N ILE A 14 -2.21 -10.62 5.15
CA ILE A 14 -1.16 -10.60 6.18
C ILE A 14 -1.78 -10.46 7.58
N ASN A 15 -2.73 -9.54 7.74
CA ASN A 15 -3.40 -9.29 9.02
C ASN A 15 -4.27 -10.47 9.49
N GLU A 16 -4.89 -11.19 8.56
CA GLU A 16 -5.68 -12.40 8.83
C GLU A 16 -4.79 -13.62 9.14
N GLY A 17 -3.47 -13.50 8.98
CA GLY A 17 -2.50 -14.56 9.22
C GLY A 17 -2.38 -15.56 8.06
N ASN A 18 -2.98 -15.27 6.91
CA ASN A 18 -2.87 -16.07 5.69
C ASN A 18 -1.46 -15.96 5.08
N ILE A 19 -0.78 -14.83 5.29
CA ILE A 19 0.63 -14.62 4.93
C ILE A 19 1.45 -14.36 6.18
N ASN A 20 2.55 -15.11 6.34
CA ASN A 20 3.52 -14.86 7.40
C ASN A 20 4.55 -13.80 6.94
N GLU A 21 4.35 -12.55 7.34
CA GLU A 21 5.28 -11.43 7.05
C GLU A 21 6.63 -11.61 7.75
N GLY A 22 6.66 -12.23 8.94
CA GLY A 22 7.89 -12.55 9.68
C GLY A 22 8.71 -13.72 9.11
N GLY A 23 8.23 -14.37 8.04
CA GLY A 23 8.91 -15.47 7.34
C GLY A 23 9.83 -15.01 6.20
N LYS A 24 10.33 -15.96 5.39
CA LYS A 24 11.11 -15.70 4.16
C LYS A 24 10.26 -15.12 3.00
N SER A 25 9.11 -14.52 3.30
CA SER A 25 8.16 -14.01 2.32
C SER A 25 8.67 -12.69 1.76
N LEU A 26 8.91 -12.64 0.44
CA LEU A 26 9.23 -11.39 -0.24
C LEU A 26 7.94 -10.71 -0.68
N LEU A 27 7.65 -9.55 -0.09
CA LEU A 27 6.48 -8.74 -0.42
C LEU A 27 6.84 -7.69 -1.46
N PHE A 28 6.08 -7.64 -2.54
CA PHE A 28 6.26 -6.67 -3.61
C PHE A 28 4.97 -5.91 -3.88
N VAL A 29 5.12 -4.62 -4.14
CA VAL A 29 4.06 -3.71 -4.60
C VAL A 29 4.44 -3.12 -5.95
N ILE A 30 3.45 -2.65 -6.69
CA ILE A 30 3.66 -2.04 -8.01
C ILE A 30 3.82 -0.52 -7.83
N ASP A 31 4.80 0.07 -8.50
CA ASP A 31 4.94 1.52 -8.55
C ASP A 31 3.77 2.15 -9.33
N THR A 32 3.07 3.09 -8.69
CA THR A 32 1.95 3.81 -9.30
C THR A 32 2.42 4.75 -10.40
N SER A 33 3.65 5.27 -10.30
CA SER A 33 4.26 6.14 -11.32
C SER A 33 4.84 5.38 -12.50
N ASP A 34 5.19 4.10 -12.30
CA ASP A 34 5.69 3.21 -13.34
C ASP A 34 5.19 1.77 -13.13
N PRO A 35 4.03 1.39 -13.68
CA PRO A 35 3.33 0.13 -13.36
C PRO A 35 4.07 -1.14 -13.79
N LYS A 36 5.24 -1.02 -14.44
CA LYS A 36 6.13 -2.14 -14.79
C LYS A 36 7.18 -2.41 -13.72
N THR A 37 7.28 -1.54 -12.70
CA THR A 37 8.27 -1.63 -11.64
C THR A 37 7.67 -2.25 -10.39
N PHE A 38 8.30 -3.33 -9.92
CA PHE A 38 8.04 -3.91 -8.60
C PHE A 38 8.98 -3.29 -7.56
N ILE A 39 8.43 -2.98 -6.40
CA ILE A 39 9.15 -2.40 -5.27
C ILE A 39 8.97 -3.34 -4.07
N ALA A 40 10.03 -3.57 -3.31
CA ALA A 40 9.89 -4.25 -2.02
C ALA A 40 8.97 -3.42 -1.12
N ALA A 41 7.95 -4.05 -0.53
CA ALA A 41 6.91 -3.34 0.21
C ALA A 41 7.50 -2.44 1.34
N ASN A 42 8.54 -2.94 2.01
CA ASN A 42 9.23 -2.19 3.08
C ASN A 42 9.98 -0.93 2.60
N ASP A 43 10.42 -0.91 1.34
CA ASP A 43 11.20 0.22 0.79
C ASP A 43 10.31 1.28 0.12
N ALA A 44 9.05 0.95 -0.16
CA ALA A 44 8.12 1.83 -0.83
C ALA A 44 7.63 2.99 0.06
N TYR A 45 7.14 4.03 -0.60
CA TYR A 45 6.40 5.14 -0.02
C TYR A 45 4.94 5.01 -0.42
N TYR A 46 4.05 5.15 0.55
CA TYR A 46 2.63 4.93 0.33
C TYR A 46 1.86 6.22 0.49
N LEU A 47 1.02 6.57 -0.47
CA LEU A 47 0.07 7.67 -0.36
C LEU A 47 -1.32 7.07 -0.14
N ILE A 48 -1.99 7.52 0.92
CA ILE A 48 -3.43 7.29 1.12
C ILE A 48 -4.11 8.63 0.87
N SER A 49 -4.98 8.68 -0.14
CA SER A 49 -5.80 9.85 -0.45
C SER A 49 -7.21 9.45 -0.85
N GLU A 50 -8.22 10.12 -0.28
CA GLU A 50 -9.64 9.95 -0.62
C GLU A 50 -9.97 10.43 -2.06
N GLU A 51 -9.17 11.34 -2.61
CA GLU A 51 -9.32 11.83 -3.99
C GLU A 51 -8.85 10.79 -5.02
N LEU A 52 -7.95 9.88 -4.63
CA LEU A 52 -7.57 8.72 -5.43
C LEU A 52 -8.68 7.68 -5.31
N LYS A 53 -9.76 7.86 -6.09
CA LYS A 53 -10.86 6.90 -6.17
C LYS A 53 -10.35 5.54 -6.67
N SER A 54 -9.96 4.67 -5.74
CA SER A 54 -9.77 3.25 -5.98
C SER A 54 -11.11 2.54 -5.82
N PRO A 55 -11.46 1.58 -6.70
CA PRO A 55 -12.67 0.77 -6.52
C PRO A 55 -12.66 -0.06 -5.22
N MET A 56 -11.52 -0.17 -4.53
CA MET A 56 -11.31 -0.90 -3.28
C MET A 56 -11.14 0.01 -2.04
N SER A 57 -11.62 1.26 -2.11
CA SER A 57 -11.90 2.17 -0.98
C SER A 57 -10.76 2.86 -0.20
N ALA A 58 -9.51 2.38 -0.06
CA ALA A 58 -8.52 3.16 0.73
C ALA A 58 -7.70 4.18 -0.08
N GLY A 59 -7.78 4.19 -1.40
CA GLY A 59 -7.00 5.13 -2.23
C GLY A 59 -5.49 4.98 -2.02
N LEU A 60 -5.02 3.77 -1.76
CA LEU A 60 -3.63 3.45 -1.48
C LEU A 60 -2.82 3.36 -2.78
N SER A 61 -1.77 4.16 -2.89
CA SER A 61 -0.81 4.15 -4.00
C SER A 61 0.61 3.99 -3.47
N ALA A 62 1.41 3.14 -4.12
CA ALA A 62 2.80 2.90 -3.75
C ALA A 62 3.77 3.55 -4.76
N PHE A 63 4.90 4.05 -4.26
CA PHE A 63 5.91 4.77 -5.02
C PHE A 63 7.30 4.31 -4.61
N ARG A 64 8.21 4.18 -5.58
CA ARG A 64 9.60 3.79 -5.31
C ARG A 64 10.38 4.87 -4.56
N ASP A 65 10.06 6.14 -4.81
CA ASP A 65 10.75 7.27 -4.21
C ASP A 65 9.78 8.28 -3.60
N GLU A 66 10.28 8.97 -2.57
CA GLU A 66 9.52 9.95 -1.80
C GLU A 66 9.06 11.12 -2.67
N LYS A 67 9.88 11.53 -3.64
CA LYS A 67 9.58 12.68 -4.50
C LYS A 67 8.33 12.42 -5.32
N SER A 68 8.19 11.23 -5.90
CA SER A 68 7.00 10.79 -6.63
C SER A 68 5.77 10.78 -5.72
N ALA A 69 5.88 10.25 -4.50
CA ALA A 69 4.78 10.28 -3.53
C ALA A 69 4.38 11.72 -3.14
N ILE A 70 5.33 12.64 -2.98
CA ILE A 70 5.09 14.06 -2.70
C ILE A 70 4.40 14.74 -3.88
N ASP A 71 4.81 14.47 -5.11
CA ASP A 71 4.20 15.05 -6.31
C ASP A 71 2.72 14.66 -6.41
N PHE A 72 2.42 13.38 -6.16
CA PHE A 72 1.03 12.89 -6.10
C PHE A 72 0.27 13.46 -4.90
N LYS A 73 0.90 13.58 -3.73
CA LYS A 73 0.28 14.23 -2.57
C LYS A 73 -0.09 15.69 -2.85
N ASN A 74 0.75 16.43 -3.57
CA ASN A 74 0.45 17.82 -3.92
C ASN A 74 -0.71 17.94 -4.92
N LYS A 75 -0.92 16.92 -5.76
CA LYS A 75 -2.01 16.88 -6.76
C LYS A 75 -3.33 16.38 -6.20
N PHE A 76 -3.27 15.34 -5.38
CA PHE A 76 -4.44 14.60 -4.91
C PHE A 76 -4.65 14.70 -3.40
N GLY A 77 -3.82 15.45 -2.68
CA GLY A 77 -3.88 15.53 -1.22
C GLY A 77 -3.46 14.22 -0.53
N GLY A 78 -3.93 14.05 0.71
CA GLY A 78 -3.68 12.85 1.50
C GLY A 78 -2.39 12.87 2.32
N LYS A 79 -1.99 11.70 2.81
CA LYS A 79 -0.84 11.52 3.70
C LYS A 79 0.08 10.42 3.18
N ILE A 80 1.39 10.65 3.32
CA ILE A 80 2.44 9.70 2.97
C ILE A 80 2.80 8.88 4.20
N TYR A 81 2.96 7.58 4.00
CA TYR A 81 3.23 6.58 5.03
C TYR A 81 4.35 5.64 4.57
N LYS A 82 5.00 5.01 5.55
CA LYS A 82 5.85 3.84 5.38
C LYS A 82 5.06 2.56 5.61
N TRP A 83 5.61 1.42 5.17
CA TRP A 83 4.96 0.11 5.24
C TRP A 83 4.31 -0.18 6.60
N ASP A 84 5.08 -0.09 7.68
CA ASP A 84 4.60 -0.34 9.06
C ASP A 84 3.42 0.58 9.44
N GLN A 85 3.45 1.84 9.02
CA GLN A 85 2.37 2.78 9.28
C GLN A 85 1.11 2.45 8.46
N VAL A 86 1.27 1.99 7.22
CA VAL A 86 0.13 1.56 6.39
C VAL A 86 -0.55 0.35 7.02
N MET A 87 0.24 -0.63 7.47
CA MET A 87 -0.26 -1.81 8.19
C MET A 87 -1.13 -1.39 9.38
N GLN A 88 -0.67 -0.43 10.19
CA GLN A 88 -1.44 0.08 11.33
C GLN A 88 -2.70 0.85 10.91
N VAL A 89 -2.61 1.73 9.92
CA VAL A 89 -3.75 2.56 9.47
C VAL A 89 -4.88 1.70 8.86
N LEU A 90 -4.52 0.67 8.11
CA LEU A 90 -5.49 -0.24 7.47
C LEU A 90 -6.01 -1.31 8.43
N GLN A 91 -5.28 -1.68 9.48
CA GLN A 91 -5.81 -2.51 10.56
C GLN A 91 -7.01 -1.86 11.27
N ILE A 92 -7.02 -0.53 11.38
CA ILE A 92 -8.11 0.20 12.05
C ILE A 92 -9.38 0.23 11.20
N HIS A 93 -9.27 0.27 9.86
CA HIS A 93 -10.42 0.32 8.96
C HIS A 93 -11.11 -1.04 8.74
N GLY A 94 -10.44 -2.16 9.03
CA GLY A 94 -11.00 -3.51 8.90
C GLY A 94 -11.94 -3.95 10.04
N ARG A 95 -12.17 -3.11 11.06
CA ARG A 95 -13.12 -3.37 12.15
C ARG A 95 -14.34 -2.46 12.05
N HIS A 96 -15.19 -2.71 11.06
CA HIS A 96 -16.59 -2.35 11.18
C HIS A 96 -17.39 -3.62 11.51
N ASN A 97 -17.86 -3.68 12.75
CA ASN A 97 -18.99 -4.52 13.19
C ASN A 97 -20.21 -4.27 12.31
#